data_AF-A0A7J6QD57-F1
#
_entry.id   AF-A0A7J6QD57-F1
#
_cell.length_a   1.000
_cell.length_b   1.000
_cell.length_c   1.000
_cell.angle_alpha   90.00
_cell.angle_beta   90.00
_cell.angle_gamma   90.00
#
_symmetry.space_group_name_H-M   'P 1'
#
loop_
_entity.id
_entity.type
_entity.pdbx_description
1 polymer ?
#
loop_
_entity_poly.entity_id
_entity_poly.type
_entity_poly.pdbx_seq_one_letter_code
_entity_poly.pdbx_strand_id
1 'polypeptide(L)'
;WEVAAENALQELTPVWNLAYIVFECMDKGVVTPMTATANSGGPDYQVVMFPWSLFTVLVYTDRGVRHSFVTHRQEMLNVKELLEARVMAKFTAACQHSRDPESTMPSPDLLDEFHDIGDEVLSVQGPNGCGFVKQLEPLIVAEANSRSPKLSTRDDFKRVAVRQTLADCSAVRDLEDHEGSHMVLTNEKDEEVEVFSCSYQLILGAIQRIHYLLARCPGIEPLWDFHGLVKSSWGYGRPDEVASFAKAQRLMTAYEPETAAGADLVNEATGLLRQKFAISFLQRHGRLPGVTSVSDGDLRDAWNQPIVRGLAARLAAVPLQAWAPVRFDHVLPFDTTPDTASLMGDKAIALHLDDIYHVYDARVTGYTPPGRARTDRRQLMQLLAEPSLDAGDAAHDFATARIDPTSLVFMLKTKKRQPNPVEEREFGYTTIRNRLALSTAERNVQRSFFDYVPEIMLGKTATAVDQDLERRDAPDRCLSFNVNLDYKKWCQEKTEWNTRGTTQFLNDIFGTSIYQAIHPFYGSVVYISADPALPPPELVFTEAESALPQYEKDELARAKIKQWLDAKVAEASRHWMGDQTGMSFMSDKRGVEGQCQKVWTVDTFADVSLAAHRCGFNARIRGS
;
A
#
# COMPACT_ATOMS: atom_id res chain seq x y z
N TRP A 1 -29.95 31.20 6.06
CA TRP A 1 -29.04 30.51 5.13
C TRP A 1 -27.97 31.46 4.63
N GLU A 2 -28.31 32.53 3.90
CA GLU A 2 -27.35 33.54 3.41
C GLU A 2 -26.46 34.11 4.53
N VAL A 3 -27.05 34.55 5.66
CA VAL A 3 -26.29 35.07 6.81
C VAL A 3 -25.34 34.05 7.44
N ALA A 4 -25.73 32.77 7.52
CA ALA A 4 -24.88 31.72 8.06
C ALA A 4 -23.75 31.35 7.10
N ALA A 5 -24.03 31.35 5.79
CA ALA A 5 -23.03 31.16 4.75
C ALA A 5 -22.05 32.35 4.71
N GLU A 6 -22.54 33.59 4.86
CA GLU A 6 -21.70 34.80 4.94
C GLU A 6 -20.81 34.81 6.18
N ASN A 7 -21.33 34.45 7.34
CA ASN A 7 -20.53 34.34 8.58
C ASN A 7 -19.47 33.24 8.45
N ALA A 8 -19.84 32.06 7.93
CA ALA A 8 -18.88 31.00 7.67
C ALA A 8 -17.82 31.45 6.64
N LEU A 9 -18.21 32.14 5.57
CA LEU A 9 -17.27 32.70 4.60
C LEU A 9 -16.32 33.72 5.23
N GLN A 10 -16.80 34.58 6.13
CA GLN A 10 -15.96 35.56 6.85
C GLN A 10 -14.93 34.88 7.75
N GLU A 11 -15.33 33.86 8.51
CA GLU A 11 -14.41 33.08 9.37
C GLU A 11 -13.38 32.29 8.55
N LEU A 12 -13.79 31.80 7.39
CA LEU A 12 -12.94 31.05 6.48
C LEU A 12 -12.06 31.95 5.60
N THR A 13 -12.30 33.26 5.56
CA THR A 13 -11.62 34.21 4.66
C THR A 13 -10.08 34.18 4.80
N PRO A 14 -9.46 34.13 6.00
CA PRO A 14 -8.01 34.06 6.10
C PRO A 14 -7.41 32.78 5.50
N VAL A 15 -8.05 31.64 5.76
CA VAL A 15 -7.66 30.33 5.22
C VAL A 15 -7.87 30.28 3.70
N TRP A 16 -9.00 30.82 3.24
CA TRP A 16 -9.33 30.94 1.83
C TRP A 16 -8.35 31.85 1.09
N ASN A 17 -7.94 32.97 1.69
CA ASN A 17 -6.94 33.85 1.11
C ASN A 17 -5.60 33.14 0.95
N LEU A 18 -5.15 32.37 1.94
CA LEU A 18 -3.93 31.55 1.81
C LEU A 18 -4.06 30.51 0.70
N ALA A 19 -5.16 29.75 0.67
CA ALA A 19 -5.42 28.77 -0.38
C ALA A 19 -5.49 29.42 -1.78
N TYR A 20 -6.10 30.59 -1.88
CA TYR A 20 -6.21 31.39 -3.10
C TYR A 20 -4.85 31.92 -3.57
N ILE A 21 -4.01 32.42 -2.67
CA ILE A 21 -2.63 32.85 -3.03
C ILE A 21 -1.82 31.66 -3.55
N VAL A 22 -1.89 30.52 -2.85
CA VAL A 22 -1.23 29.29 -3.30
C VAL A 22 -1.73 28.90 -4.69
N PHE A 23 -3.04 28.98 -4.93
CA PHE A 23 -3.66 28.71 -6.23
C PHE A 23 -3.18 29.66 -7.33
N GLU A 24 -3.26 30.97 -7.09
CA GLU A 24 -2.84 32.01 -8.02
C GLU A 24 -1.35 31.92 -8.39
N CYS A 25 -0.49 31.67 -7.41
CA CYS A 25 0.93 31.44 -7.64
C CYS A 25 1.19 30.16 -8.46
N MET A 26 0.39 29.11 -8.25
CA MET A 26 0.50 27.86 -9.01
C MET A 26 0.02 27.98 -10.46
N ASP A 27 -1.08 28.69 -10.70
CA ASP A 27 -1.69 28.84 -12.02
C ASP A 27 -0.90 29.80 -12.91
N LYS A 28 -0.49 30.94 -12.35
CA LYS A 28 0.13 32.01 -13.15
C LYS A 28 1.63 31.83 -13.38
N GLY A 29 2.28 30.88 -12.69
CA GLY A 29 3.73 30.68 -12.81
C GLY A 29 4.50 31.98 -12.54
N VAL A 30 4.09 32.73 -11.52
CA VAL A 30 4.64 34.06 -11.22
C VAL A 30 5.80 33.93 -10.24
N VAL A 31 6.98 34.43 -10.63
CA VAL A 31 8.20 34.52 -9.78
C VAL A 31 8.11 35.69 -8.79
N THR A 32 7.13 36.59 -8.98
CA THR A 32 6.96 37.78 -8.15
C THR A 32 6.40 37.38 -6.78
N PRO A 33 7.01 37.82 -5.66
CA PRO A 33 6.46 37.59 -4.33
C PRO A 33 5.02 38.12 -4.27
N MET A 34 4.06 37.24 -4.03
CA MET A 34 2.72 37.68 -3.65
C MET A 34 2.74 37.90 -2.14
N THR A 35 2.68 39.16 -1.74
CA THR A 35 2.47 39.54 -0.35
C THR A 35 0.96 39.62 -0.13
N ALA A 36 0.44 38.82 0.79
CA ALA A 36 -0.90 39.03 1.30
C ALA A 36 -0.84 39.37 2.77
N THR A 37 -1.29 40.57 3.07
CA THR A 37 -1.50 41.04 4.44
C THR A 37 -2.88 40.59 4.87
N ALA A 38 -2.98 39.79 5.93
CA ALA A 38 -4.27 39.53 6.55
C ALA A 38 -4.77 40.84 7.16
N ASN A 39 -5.92 41.36 6.70
CA ASN A 39 -6.46 42.67 7.08
C ASN A 39 -6.81 42.83 8.59
N SER A 40 -6.46 41.89 9.47
CA SER A 40 -6.90 41.81 10.87
C SER A 40 -5.79 41.48 11.89
N GLY A 41 -4.51 41.76 11.58
CA GLY A 41 -3.41 41.54 12.54
C GLY A 41 -2.96 40.08 12.66
N GLY A 42 -3.24 39.27 11.64
CA GLY A 42 -2.67 37.93 11.48
C GLY A 42 -1.24 37.97 10.91
N PRO A 43 -0.60 36.80 10.72
CA PRO A 43 0.74 36.71 10.14
C PRO A 43 0.77 37.29 8.72
N ASP A 44 1.87 37.94 8.36
CA ASP A 44 2.13 38.39 6.99
C ASP A 44 2.79 37.26 6.20
N TYR A 45 2.13 36.80 5.13
CA TYR A 45 2.63 35.71 4.30
C TYR A 45 3.26 36.27 3.01
N GLN A 46 4.46 35.79 2.70
CA GLN A 46 5.16 36.01 1.44
C GLN A 46 5.49 34.65 0.80
N VAL A 47 4.70 34.28 -0.22
CA VAL A 47 4.96 33.04 -0.96
C VAL A 47 5.80 33.35 -2.18
N VAL A 48 6.95 32.70 -2.32
CA VAL A 48 7.80 32.78 -3.51
C VAL A 48 7.78 31.42 -4.20
N MET A 49 7.02 31.33 -5.29
CA MET A 49 6.94 30.12 -6.12
C MET A 49 7.84 30.25 -7.33
N PHE A 50 8.67 29.23 -7.58
CA PHE A 50 9.49 29.16 -8.78
C PHE A 50 8.78 28.26 -9.81
N PRO A 51 8.32 28.79 -10.96
CA PRO A 51 7.43 28.08 -11.89
C PRO A 51 8.06 26.82 -12.49
N TRP A 52 9.38 26.82 -12.59
CA TRP A 52 10.19 25.79 -13.24
C TRP A 52 10.96 24.93 -12.25
N SER A 53 10.81 25.19 -10.95
CA SER A 53 11.55 24.47 -9.91
C SER A 53 10.62 23.52 -9.18
N LEU A 54 11.14 22.34 -8.81
CA LEU A 54 10.45 21.39 -7.93
C LEU A 54 10.22 21.94 -6.51
N PHE A 55 10.75 23.13 -6.22
CA PHE A 55 10.76 23.75 -4.91
C PHE A 55 9.96 25.06 -4.87
N THR A 56 9.35 25.30 -3.74
CA THR A 56 8.65 26.52 -3.33
C THR A 56 9.34 27.04 -2.07
N VAL A 57 9.58 28.34 -2.02
CA VAL A 57 10.06 28.99 -0.79
C VAL A 57 8.88 29.74 -0.18
N LEU A 58 8.45 29.30 0.99
CA LEU A 58 7.45 29.97 1.78
C LEU A 58 8.15 30.81 2.84
N VAL A 59 7.94 32.12 2.82
CA VAL A 59 8.37 33.03 3.88
C VAL A 59 7.12 33.53 4.57
N TYR A 60 7.03 33.41 5.89
CA TYR A 60 5.96 34.08 6.62
C TYR A 60 6.50 34.76 7.86
N THR A 61 5.86 35.85 8.26
CA THR A 61 6.21 36.61 9.45
C THR A 61 5.06 36.50 10.43
N ASP A 62 5.28 35.82 11.56
CA ASP A 62 4.31 35.73 12.64
C ASP A 62 4.81 36.54 13.84
N ARG A 63 4.00 37.50 14.31
CA ARG A 63 4.33 38.41 15.43
C ARG A 63 5.72 39.06 15.34
N GLY A 64 6.17 39.38 14.12
CA GLY A 64 7.47 39.98 13.85
C GLY A 64 8.65 39.00 13.74
N VAL A 65 8.42 37.71 13.97
CA VAL A 65 9.42 36.65 13.73
C VAL A 65 9.28 36.14 12.30
N ARG A 66 10.35 36.26 11.52
CA ARG A 66 10.37 35.79 10.13
C ARG A 66 10.76 34.33 10.09
N HIS A 67 9.85 33.49 9.63
CA HIS A 67 10.08 32.10 9.32
C HIS A 67 10.26 31.91 7.81
N SER A 68 11.13 30.98 7.41
CA SER A 68 11.38 30.65 6.00
C SER A 68 11.47 29.13 5.85
N PHE A 69 10.70 28.59 4.91
CA PHE A 69 10.62 27.16 4.62
C PHE A 69 10.88 26.94 3.14
N VAL A 70 11.70 25.94 2.83
CA VAL A 70 11.86 25.45 1.46
C VAL A 70 11.16 24.10 1.39
N THR A 71 10.20 23.98 0.50
CA THR A 71 9.41 22.75 0.37
C THR A 71 9.17 22.41 -1.10
N HIS A 72 8.66 21.21 -1.38
CA HIS A 72 8.29 20.83 -2.73
C HIS A 72 6.93 21.41 -3.12
N ARG A 73 6.70 21.61 -4.43
CA ARG A 73 5.37 22.00 -4.96
C ARG A 73 4.26 21.06 -4.50
N GLN A 74 4.56 19.76 -4.36
CA GLN A 74 3.60 18.77 -3.89
C GLN A 74 3.13 19.04 -2.45
N GLU A 75 4.00 19.51 -1.57
CA GLU A 75 3.61 19.81 -0.19
C GLU A 75 2.70 21.04 -0.13
N MET A 76 2.93 22.04 -0.98
CA MET A 76 2.01 23.17 -1.10
C MET A 76 0.63 22.74 -1.60
N LEU A 77 0.58 21.78 -2.53
CA LEU A 77 -0.68 21.16 -2.96
C LEU A 77 -1.35 20.39 -1.81
N ASN A 78 -0.58 19.66 -1.00
CA ASN A 78 -1.10 18.95 0.17
C ASN A 78 -1.69 19.93 1.19
N VAL A 79 -1.01 21.05 1.47
CA VAL A 79 -1.53 22.12 2.36
C VAL A 79 -2.81 22.71 1.79
N LYS A 80 -2.87 22.98 0.49
CA LYS A 80 -4.09 23.46 -0.17
C LYS A 80 -5.25 22.46 0.01
N GLU A 81 -5.03 21.18 -0.33
CA GLU A 81 -6.04 20.12 -0.22
C GLU A 81 -6.55 19.99 1.23
N LEU A 82 -5.64 20.10 2.21
CA LEU A 82 -5.97 20.13 3.64
C LEU A 82 -6.89 21.29 4.01
N LEU A 83 -6.53 22.51 3.61
CA LEU A 83 -7.31 23.71 3.95
C LEU A 83 -8.69 23.67 3.29
N GLU A 84 -8.77 23.21 2.03
CA GLU A 84 -10.04 23.00 1.32
C GLU A 84 -10.92 21.98 2.04
N ALA A 85 -10.35 20.85 2.48
CA ALA A 85 -11.09 19.82 3.20
C ALA A 85 -11.68 20.36 4.52
N ARG A 86 -10.89 21.12 5.31
CA ARG A 86 -11.36 21.72 6.57
C ARG A 86 -12.45 22.76 6.34
N VAL A 87 -12.26 23.65 5.37
CA VAL A 87 -13.25 24.64 4.94
C VAL A 87 -14.57 23.95 4.58
N MET A 88 -14.52 22.93 3.72
CA MET A 88 -15.71 22.21 3.27
C MET A 88 -16.41 21.46 4.41
N ALA A 89 -15.65 20.84 5.32
CA ALA A 89 -16.20 20.17 6.49
C ALA A 89 -16.95 21.16 7.40
N LYS A 90 -16.31 22.28 7.77
CA LYS A 90 -16.92 23.33 8.59
C LYS A 90 -18.14 23.96 7.95
N PHE A 91 -18.04 24.30 6.66
CA PHE A 91 -19.15 24.88 5.91
C PHE A 91 -20.36 23.94 5.85
N THR A 92 -20.11 22.64 5.59
CA THR A 92 -21.15 21.62 5.56
C THR A 92 -21.82 21.48 6.93
N ALA A 93 -21.03 21.39 8.01
CA ALA A 93 -21.53 21.34 9.37
C ALA A 93 -22.38 22.57 9.72
N ALA A 94 -21.89 23.78 9.45
CA ALA A 94 -22.61 25.03 9.72
C ALA A 94 -23.95 25.09 8.96
N CYS A 95 -23.96 24.67 7.69
CA CYS A 95 -25.18 24.61 6.90
C CYS A 95 -26.20 23.63 7.51
N GLN A 96 -25.76 22.45 7.95
CA GLN A 96 -26.63 21.43 8.51
C GLN A 96 -27.22 21.87 9.85
N HIS A 97 -26.39 22.38 10.77
CA HIS A 97 -26.86 22.93 12.05
C HIS A 97 -27.79 24.15 11.88
N SER A 98 -27.60 24.95 10.83
CA SER A 98 -28.52 26.06 10.52
C SER A 98 -29.88 25.58 9.99
N ARG A 99 -29.92 24.42 9.33
CA ARG A 99 -31.13 23.83 8.74
C ARG A 99 -31.88 22.97 9.75
N ASP A 100 -31.14 22.24 10.56
CA ASP A 100 -31.60 21.30 11.55
C ASP A 100 -30.73 21.44 12.81
N PRO A 101 -31.21 22.18 13.83
CA PRO A 101 -30.51 22.31 15.11
C PRO A 101 -30.31 21.00 15.85
N GLU A 102 -31.05 19.93 15.48
CA GLU A 102 -30.91 18.58 16.02
C GLU A 102 -29.98 17.70 15.15
N SER A 103 -29.29 18.29 14.17
CA SER A 103 -28.38 17.58 13.29
C SER A 103 -27.34 16.79 14.09
N THR A 104 -27.15 15.52 13.71
CA THR A 104 -26.15 14.66 14.34
C THR A 104 -24.73 14.96 13.88
N MET A 105 -24.53 15.83 12.87
CA MET A 105 -23.20 16.17 12.35
C MET A 105 -22.36 16.90 13.43
N PRO A 106 -21.03 16.76 13.47
CA PRO A 106 -20.22 17.56 14.39
C PRO A 106 -20.43 19.06 14.17
N SER A 107 -20.53 19.85 15.25
CA SER A 107 -20.62 21.30 15.12
C SER A 107 -19.30 21.89 14.60
N PRO A 108 -19.32 23.09 13.99
CA PRO A 108 -18.09 23.77 13.58
C PRO A 108 -17.04 23.88 14.69
N ASP A 109 -17.46 24.20 15.92
CA ASP A 109 -16.55 24.30 17.08
C ASP A 109 -15.90 22.95 17.45
N LEU A 110 -16.64 21.84 17.33
CA LEU A 110 -16.10 20.50 17.57
C LEU A 110 -15.10 20.09 16.47
N LEU A 111 -15.34 20.52 15.22
CA LEU A 111 -14.40 20.30 14.13
C LEU A 111 -13.11 21.10 14.34
N ASP A 112 -13.21 22.35 14.81
CA ASP A 112 -12.04 23.16 15.15
C ASP A 112 -11.24 22.52 16.27
N GLU A 113 -11.88 22.14 17.38
CA GLU A 113 -11.21 21.45 18.48
C GLU A 113 -10.52 20.16 18.02
N PHE A 114 -11.16 19.40 17.11
CA PHE A 114 -10.58 18.19 16.53
C PHE A 114 -9.32 18.51 15.72
N HIS A 115 -9.39 19.48 14.82
CA HIS A 115 -8.25 19.91 13.99
C HIS A 115 -7.10 20.45 14.83
N ASP A 116 -7.40 21.29 15.83
CA ASP A 116 -6.42 21.91 16.73
C ASP A 116 -5.61 20.87 17.49
N ILE A 117 -6.23 19.78 17.95
CA ILE A 117 -5.51 18.70 18.64
C ILE A 117 -4.45 18.08 17.72
N GLY A 118 -4.79 17.80 16.47
CA GLY A 118 -3.83 17.22 15.54
C GLY A 118 -2.75 18.21 15.11
N ASP A 119 -3.10 19.50 14.94
CA ASP A 119 -2.14 20.55 14.61
C ASP A 119 -1.13 20.78 15.73
N GLU A 120 -1.57 20.73 16.99
CA GLU A 120 -0.69 20.82 18.14
C GLU A 120 0.33 19.68 18.14
N VAL A 121 -0.12 18.44 17.95
CA VAL A 121 0.78 17.27 17.87
C VAL A 121 1.77 17.40 16.70
N LEU A 122 1.31 17.78 15.51
CA LEU A 122 2.17 17.94 14.34
C LEU A 122 3.14 19.13 14.47
N SER A 123 2.74 20.19 15.15
CA SER A 123 3.60 21.37 15.38
C SER A 123 4.79 21.05 16.28
N VAL A 124 4.62 20.11 17.22
CA VAL A 124 5.67 19.71 18.17
C VAL A 124 6.47 18.51 17.67
N GLN A 125 5.81 17.51 17.07
CA GLN A 125 6.45 16.26 16.63
C GLN A 125 6.90 16.29 15.15
N GLY A 126 6.53 17.32 14.39
CA GLY A 126 6.80 17.39 12.96
C GLY A 126 6.22 16.18 12.20
N PRO A 127 6.96 15.61 11.22
CA PRO A 127 6.51 14.44 10.45
C PRO A 127 6.19 13.21 11.30
N ASN A 128 6.83 13.05 12.46
CA ASN A 128 6.57 11.93 13.35
C ASN A 128 5.17 11.98 13.98
N GLY A 129 4.60 13.19 14.12
CA GLY A 129 3.24 13.39 14.62
C GLY A 129 2.16 12.78 13.71
N CYS A 130 2.47 12.49 12.44
CA CYS A 130 1.51 11.83 11.56
C CYS A 130 1.23 10.36 11.97
N GLY A 131 2.12 9.77 12.77
CA GLY A 131 1.87 8.51 13.47
C GLY A 131 0.64 8.59 14.36
N PHE A 132 0.50 9.65 15.16
CA PHE A 132 -0.68 9.91 15.99
C PHE A 132 -1.94 10.11 15.13
N VAL A 133 -1.86 10.92 14.07
CA VAL A 133 -3.00 11.18 13.16
C VAL A 133 -3.54 9.87 12.57
N LYS A 134 -2.66 8.96 12.12
CA LYS A 134 -3.05 7.63 11.62
C LYS A 134 -3.84 6.82 12.66
N GLN A 135 -3.52 6.97 13.94
CA GLN A 135 -4.17 6.24 15.04
C GLN A 135 -5.52 6.85 15.45
N LEU A 136 -5.90 8.01 14.92
CA LEU A 136 -7.24 8.55 15.14
C LEU A 136 -8.31 7.64 14.54
N GLU A 137 -8.05 6.98 13.40
CA GLU A 137 -8.98 6.01 12.79
C GLU A 137 -9.39 4.90 13.77
N PRO A 138 -8.48 4.06 14.31
CA PRO A 138 -8.85 3.02 15.25
C PRO A 138 -9.42 3.55 16.56
N LEU A 139 -9.02 4.74 17.03
CA LEU A 139 -9.62 5.37 18.22
C LEU A 139 -11.08 5.76 18.00
N ILE A 140 -11.40 6.33 16.84
CA ILE A 140 -12.77 6.69 16.45
C ILE A 140 -13.63 5.44 16.28
N VAL A 141 -13.11 4.41 15.58
CA VAL A 141 -13.79 3.11 15.44
C VAL A 141 -14.03 2.47 16.81
N ALA A 142 -13.06 2.57 17.73
CA ALA A 142 -13.24 2.06 19.08
C ALA A 142 -14.32 2.78 19.87
N GLU A 143 -14.40 4.10 19.74
CA GLU A 143 -15.46 4.88 20.37
C GLU A 143 -16.84 4.53 19.78
N ALA A 144 -16.94 4.37 18.46
CA ALA A 144 -18.16 3.94 17.78
C ALA A 144 -18.60 2.54 18.23
N ASN A 145 -17.67 1.60 18.31
CA ASN A 145 -17.92 0.26 18.83
C ASN A 145 -18.36 0.29 20.29
N SER A 146 -17.85 1.23 21.09
CA SER A 146 -18.22 1.34 22.50
C SER A 146 -19.69 1.69 22.74
N ARG A 147 -20.28 2.39 21.79
CA ARG A 147 -21.68 2.82 21.78
C ARG A 147 -22.62 1.81 21.16
N SER A 148 -22.09 0.83 20.42
CA SER A 148 -22.92 -0.20 19.79
C SER A 148 -23.43 -1.18 20.86
N PRO A 149 -24.75 -1.26 21.11
CA PRO A 149 -25.29 -2.16 22.13
C PRO A 149 -25.15 -3.65 21.75
N LYS A 150 -24.76 -3.94 20.50
CA LYS A 150 -24.63 -5.30 19.96
C LYS A 150 -23.25 -5.92 20.18
N LEU A 151 -22.26 -5.15 20.65
CA LEU A 151 -20.88 -5.61 20.80
C LEU A 151 -20.57 -5.95 22.26
N SER A 152 -20.35 -7.22 22.55
CA SER A 152 -19.98 -7.71 23.89
C SER A 152 -18.55 -7.33 24.31
N THR A 153 -17.66 -7.03 23.36
CA THR A 153 -16.23 -6.72 23.58
C THR A 153 -15.90 -5.23 23.44
N ARG A 154 -16.91 -4.37 23.61
CA ARG A 154 -16.83 -2.91 23.39
C ARG A 154 -15.61 -2.22 24.03
N ASP A 155 -15.25 -2.59 25.25
CA ASP A 155 -14.16 -1.94 25.99
C ASP A 155 -12.78 -2.54 25.70
N ASP A 156 -12.73 -3.79 25.22
CA ASP A 156 -11.47 -4.47 24.91
C ASP A 156 -10.79 -3.82 23.71
N PHE A 157 -11.53 -3.60 22.63
CA PHE A 157 -10.98 -2.96 21.43
C PHE A 157 -10.51 -1.53 21.71
N LYS A 158 -11.26 -0.77 22.54
CA LYS A 158 -10.85 0.57 22.96
C LYS A 158 -9.55 0.56 23.76
N ARG A 159 -9.39 -0.37 24.71
CA ARG A 159 -8.13 -0.54 25.45
C ARG A 159 -6.96 -0.90 24.52
N VAL A 160 -7.18 -1.78 23.55
CA VAL A 160 -6.16 -2.18 22.58
C VAL A 160 -5.78 -1.00 21.67
N ALA A 161 -6.76 -0.27 21.14
CA ALA A 161 -6.52 0.90 20.28
C ALA A 161 -5.71 1.99 21.00
N VAL A 162 -6.04 2.31 22.26
CA VAL A 162 -5.28 3.28 23.06
C VAL A 162 -3.86 2.80 23.32
N ARG A 163 -3.68 1.54 23.72
CA ARG A 163 -2.35 0.96 23.95
C ARG A 163 -1.51 0.95 22.68
N GLN A 164 -2.10 0.58 21.54
CA GLN A 164 -1.42 0.58 20.25
C GLN A 164 -1.03 2.00 19.84
N THR A 165 -1.91 2.98 20.05
CA THR A 165 -1.62 4.40 19.79
C THR A 165 -0.41 4.87 20.58
N LEU A 166 -0.39 4.58 21.89
CA LEU A 166 0.73 4.93 22.77
C LEU A 166 2.02 4.22 22.36
N ALA A 167 1.96 2.94 22.01
CA ALA A 167 3.10 2.16 21.55
C ALA A 167 3.68 2.71 20.24
N ASP A 168 2.83 2.98 19.23
CA ASP A 168 3.25 3.49 17.93
C ASP A 168 3.83 4.91 18.04
N CYS A 169 3.25 5.75 18.90
CA CYS A 169 3.78 7.07 19.20
C CYS A 169 5.09 7.02 20.00
N SER A 170 5.27 5.99 20.83
CA SER A 170 6.52 5.80 21.60
C SER A 170 7.62 5.18 20.75
N ALA A 171 7.31 4.36 19.75
CA ALA A 171 8.30 3.71 18.87
C ALA A 171 9.04 4.71 17.96
N VAL A 172 8.47 5.90 17.74
CA VAL A 172 9.17 7.05 17.13
C VAL A 172 10.45 7.40 17.89
N ARG A 173 10.46 7.21 19.22
CA ARG A 173 11.60 7.47 20.10
C ARG A 173 12.87 6.73 19.68
N ASP A 174 12.73 5.47 19.25
CA ASP A 174 13.87 4.62 18.92
C ASP A 174 14.54 5.02 17.59
N LEU A 175 13.86 5.81 16.75
CA LEU A 175 14.40 6.34 15.50
C LEU A 175 15.23 7.61 15.71
N GLU A 176 14.81 8.48 16.65
CA GLU A 176 15.54 9.69 17.03
C GLU A 176 16.88 9.38 17.71
N ASP A 177 16.99 8.24 18.42
CA ASP A 177 18.23 7.80 19.05
C ASP A 177 19.22 7.13 18.06
N HIS A 178 18.73 6.65 16.90
CA HIS A 178 19.55 5.94 15.90
C HIS A 178 20.03 6.83 14.77
N GLU A 179 19.27 7.86 14.42
CA GLU A 179 19.75 8.88 13.52
C GLU A 179 20.46 9.95 14.32
N GLY A 180 21.80 10.00 14.24
CA GLY A 180 22.62 11.17 14.61
C GLY A 180 22.32 12.41 13.73
N SER A 181 21.09 12.52 13.24
CA SER A 181 20.42 13.65 12.64
C SER A 181 20.30 14.73 13.71
N HIS A 182 21.42 15.43 13.96
CA HIS A 182 21.40 16.84 14.32
C HIS A 182 20.70 17.60 13.21
N MET A 183 19.37 17.50 13.13
CA MET A 183 18.59 18.52 12.48
C MET A 183 18.85 19.78 13.31
N VAL A 184 19.68 20.66 12.77
CA VAL A 184 20.07 21.93 13.37
C VAL A 184 18.83 22.82 13.48
N LEU A 185 17.95 22.53 14.43
CA LEU A 185 17.09 23.50 15.06
C LEU A 185 17.94 24.18 16.13
N THR A 186 18.97 24.92 15.72
CA THR A 186 19.62 25.85 16.63
C THR A 186 18.60 26.94 16.91
N ASN A 187 17.90 26.82 18.03
CA ASN A 187 17.33 27.99 18.67
C ASN A 187 18.51 28.89 19.06
N GLU A 188 18.40 30.21 18.95
CA GLU A 188 19.50 31.19 19.13
C GLU A 188 20.19 31.16 20.51
N LYS A 189 19.86 30.20 21.38
CA LYS A 189 20.30 30.11 22.78
C LYS A 189 21.12 28.88 23.16
N ASP A 190 21.38 27.92 22.26
CA ASP A 190 22.22 26.73 22.57
C ASP A 190 21.84 26.00 23.89
N GLU A 191 20.57 26.08 24.32
CA GLU A 191 20.08 25.35 25.49
C GLU A 191 19.50 24.02 25.01
N GLU A 192 20.17 22.91 25.36
CA GLU A 192 19.59 21.56 25.30
C GLU A 192 18.40 21.49 26.27
N VAL A 193 17.21 21.79 25.76
CA VAL A 193 15.97 21.60 26.51
C VAL A 193 15.68 20.09 26.58
N GLU A 194 15.22 19.60 27.74
CA GLU A 194 14.63 18.26 27.89
C GLU A 194 13.35 18.11 27.04
N VAL A 195 13.48 18.00 25.71
CA VAL A 195 12.36 17.86 24.75
C VAL A 195 11.56 16.57 25.02
N PHE A 196 12.19 15.56 25.62
CA PHE A 196 11.69 14.19 25.73
C PHE A 196 10.46 14.01 26.64
N SER A 197 10.38 14.71 27.78
CA SER A 197 9.25 14.56 28.70
C SER A 197 7.97 15.24 28.18
N CYS A 198 8.14 16.24 27.30
CA CYS A 198 7.06 17.02 26.72
C CYS A 198 6.27 16.23 25.66
N SER A 199 6.96 15.46 24.80
CA SER A 199 6.34 14.71 23.69
C SER A 199 5.33 13.65 24.15
N TYR A 200 5.68 12.83 25.14
CA TYR A 200 4.77 11.78 25.63
C TYR A 200 3.54 12.36 26.33
N GLN A 201 3.72 13.39 27.17
CA GLN A 201 2.61 14.04 27.86
C GLN A 201 1.69 14.75 26.88
N LEU A 202 2.23 15.37 25.83
CA LEU A 202 1.46 15.97 24.75
C LEU A 202 0.57 14.92 24.06
N ILE A 203 1.15 13.79 23.64
CA ILE A 203 0.39 12.73 22.95
C ILE A 203 -0.67 12.13 23.86
N LEU A 204 -0.34 11.87 25.13
CA LEU A 204 -1.32 11.37 26.10
C LEU A 204 -2.46 12.37 26.31
N GLY A 205 -2.14 13.67 26.43
CA GLY A 205 -3.11 14.75 26.55
C GLY A 205 -3.99 14.87 25.29
N ALA A 206 -3.41 14.73 24.11
CA ALA A 206 -4.12 14.72 22.82
C ALA A 206 -5.10 13.54 22.74
N ILE A 207 -4.68 12.32 23.12
CA ILE A 207 -5.56 11.14 23.18
C ILE A 207 -6.73 11.38 24.14
N GLN A 208 -6.46 11.94 25.32
CA GLN A 208 -7.51 12.25 26.30
C GLN A 208 -8.51 13.27 25.76
N ARG A 209 -8.03 14.33 25.11
CA ARG A 209 -8.87 15.37 24.48
C ARG A 209 -9.70 14.80 23.33
N ILE A 210 -9.11 13.96 22.46
CA ILE A 210 -9.86 13.27 21.41
C ILE A 210 -10.96 12.40 22.02
N HIS A 211 -10.67 11.60 23.05
CA HIS A 211 -11.70 10.80 23.69
C HIS A 211 -12.81 11.65 24.31
N TYR A 212 -12.46 12.76 24.96
CA TYR A 212 -13.44 13.70 25.51
C TYR A 212 -14.30 14.34 24.42
N LEU A 213 -13.68 14.75 23.31
CA LEU A 213 -14.35 15.32 22.15
C LEU A 213 -15.33 14.31 21.52
N LEU A 214 -14.86 13.10 21.23
CA LEU A 214 -15.71 12.06 20.66
C LEU A 214 -16.85 11.69 21.63
N ALA A 215 -16.59 11.64 22.94
CA ALA A 215 -17.60 11.40 23.98
C ALA A 215 -18.76 12.42 23.97
N ARG A 216 -18.52 13.65 23.52
CA ARG A 216 -19.55 14.71 23.41
C ARG A 216 -20.49 14.56 22.21
N CYS A 217 -20.18 13.66 21.28
CA CYS A 217 -21.04 13.41 20.12
C CYS A 217 -22.33 12.68 20.54
N PRO A 218 -23.52 13.07 20.05
CA PRO A 218 -24.80 12.52 20.50
C PRO A 218 -25.08 11.09 20.00
N GLY A 219 -24.33 10.58 19.02
CA GLY A 219 -24.58 9.29 18.37
C GLY A 219 -23.31 8.65 17.80
N ILE A 220 -23.49 7.63 16.96
CA ILE A 220 -22.38 6.94 16.26
C ILE A 220 -22.10 7.63 14.91
N GLU A 221 -23.13 8.19 14.29
CA GLU A 221 -23.12 8.85 13.00
C GLU A 221 -22.03 9.93 12.90
N PRO A 222 -21.95 10.93 13.80
CA PRO A 222 -20.88 11.93 13.79
C PRO A 222 -19.46 11.37 13.93
N LEU A 223 -19.30 10.18 14.54
CA LEU A 223 -17.98 9.56 14.64
C LEU A 223 -17.48 9.12 13.26
N TRP A 224 -18.37 8.70 12.36
CA TRP A 224 -18.00 8.37 10.99
C TRP A 224 -17.65 9.61 10.16
N ASP A 225 -18.26 10.76 10.47
CA ASP A 225 -17.85 12.03 9.87
C ASP A 225 -16.40 12.38 10.28
N PHE A 226 -16.06 12.26 11.57
CA PHE A 226 -14.67 12.42 12.02
C PHE A 226 -13.72 11.40 11.38
N HIS A 227 -14.14 10.14 11.27
CA HIS A 227 -13.35 9.09 10.62
C HIS A 227 -13.03 9.47 9.16
N GLY A 228 -14.01 10.01 8.43
CA GLY A 228 -13.82 10.49 7.05
C GLY A 228 -12.80 11.62 6.94
N LEU A 229 -12.66 12.44 7.99
CA LEU A 229 -11.78 13.60 8.02
C LEU A 229 -10.31 13.27 8.32
N VAL A 230 -10.01 12.12 8.95
CA VAL A 230 -8.65 11.81 9.43
C VAL A 230 -7.58 11.95 8.35
N LYS A 231 -7.87 11.51 7.12
CA LYS A 231 -6.90 11.57 6.01
C LYS A 231 -6.81 12.93 5.33
N SER A 232 -7.89 13.71 5.36
CA SER A 232 -7.97 14.98 4.63
C SER A 232 -7.60 16.17 5.52
N SER A 233 -7.79 16.07 6.83
CA SER A 233 -7.66 17.19 7.75
C SER A 233 -6.23 17.56 8.12
N TRP A 234 -5.24 16.68 7.93
CA TRP A 234 -3.84 16.97 8.29
C TRP A 234 -2.84 16.73 7.15
N GLY A 235 -3.35 16.49 5.95
CA GLY A 235 -2.51 16.24 4.79
C GLY A 235 -1.79 14.90 4.89
N TYR A 236 -0.66 14.81 4.22
CA TYR A 236 0.14 13.60 4.13
C TYR A 236 1.56 13.90 4.58
N GLY A 237 2.17 13.00 5.37
CA GLY A 237 3.58 13.11 5.71
C GLY A 237 4.44 13.03 4.45
N ARG A 238 5.60 13.70 4.48
CA ARG A 238 6.61 13.54 3.42
C ARG A 238 7.27 12.17 3.60
N PRO A 239 7.23 11.28 2.60
CA PRO A 239 7.89 9.99 2.67
C PRO A 239 9.37 10.13 2.98
N ASP A 240 9.87 9.31 3.90
CA ASP A 240 11.29 8.99 3.91
C ASP A 240 11.52 7.81 2.95
N GLU A 241 11.90 8.14 1.71
CA GLU A 241 12.14 7.13 0.67
C GLU A 241 13.34 6.23 1.02
N VAL A 242 14.32 6.73 1.77
CA VAL A 242 15.51 5.96 2.20
C VAL A 242 15.10 4.93 3.25
N ALA A 243 14.43 5.38 4.32
CA ALA A 243 13.97 4.50 5.38
C ALA A 243 12.94 3.49 4.88
N SER A 244 12.04 3.91 3.98
CA SER A 244 11.04 3.04 3.36
C SER A 244 11.68 1.97 2.48
N PHE A 245 12.68 2.33 1.67
CA PHE A 245 13.46 1.37 0.87
C PHE A 245 14.24 0.39 1.75
N ALA A 246 14.94 0.88 2.78
CA ALA A 246 15.67 0.03 3.72
C ALA A 246 14.74 -0.92 4.51
N LYS A 247 13.51 -0.48 4.82
CA LYS A 247 12.49 -1.35 5.41
C LYS A 247 12.02 -2.41 4.43
N ALA A 248 11.75 -2.05 3.17
CA ALA A 248 11.35 -3.00 2.14
C ALA A 248 12.45 -4.05 1.91
N GLN A 249 13.70 -3.62 1.83
CA GLN A 249 14.86 -4.49 1.75
C GLN A 249 14.90 -5.48 2.90
N ARG A 250 14.89 -5.02 4.16
CA ARG A 250 14.89 -5.89 5.35
C ARG A 250 13.80 -6.95 5.30
N LEU A 251 12.57 -6.56 4.94
CA LEU A 251 11.44 -7.49 4.83
C LEU A 251 11.61 -8.49 3.68
N MET A 252 12.07 -8.02 2.53
CA MET A 252 12.13 -8.80 1.29
C MET A 252 13.37 -9.67 1.16
N THR A 253 14.42 -9.38 1.93
CA THR A 253 15.60 -10.24 2.04
C THR A 253 15.47 -11.23 3.18
N ALA A 254 14.63 -10.98 4.19
CA ALA A 254 14.49 -11.84 5.36
C ALA A 254 14.22 -13.31 4.99
N TYR A 255 15.20 -14.16 5.28
CA TYR A 255 15.06 -15.61 5.15
C TYR A 255 14.15 -16.16 6.25
N GLU A 256 13.11 -16.88 5.85
CA GLU A 256 12.25 -17.62 6.76
C GLU A 256 12.38 -19.12 6.46
N PRO A 257 13.01 -19.90 7.36
CA PRO A 257 13.19 -21.32 7.13
C PRO A 257 11.86 -22.05 7.13
N GLU A 258 11.71 -22.99 6.19
CA GLU A 258 10.60 -23.94 6.22
C GLU A 258 10.67 -24.77 7.52
N THR A 259 9.61 -24.71 8.31
CA THR A 259 9.45 -25.55 9.49
C THR A 259 8.52 -26.71 9.17
N ALA A 260 8.71 -27.88 9.80
CA ALA A 260 7.83 -29.03 9.60
C ALA A 260 6.36 -28.69 9.91
N ALA A 261 6.11 -27.96 11.01
CA ALA A 261 4.78 -27.51 11.37
C ALA A 261 4.18 -26.53 10.35
N GLY A 262 5.00 -25.64 9.77
CA GLY A 262 4.59 -24.76 8.69
C GLY A 262 4.22 -25.53 7.43
N ALA A 263 5.02 -26.53 7.04
CA ALA A 263 4.76 -27.38 5.89
C ALA A 263 3.44 -28.16 6.04
N ASP A 264 3.14 -28.68 7.24
CA ASP A 264 1.87 -29.36 7.52
C ASP A 264 0.66 -28.42 7.36
N LEU A 265 0.78 -27.17 7.85
CA LEU A 265 -0.25 -26.14 7.68
C LEU A 265 -0.49 -25.81 6.20
N VAL A 266 0.58 -25.59 5.43
CA VAL A 266 0.50 -25.31 3.99
C VAL A 266 -0.18 -26.47 3.26
N ASN A 267 0.16 -27.71 3.59
CA ASN A 267 -0.45 -28.89 2.99
C ASN A 267 -1.94 -29.00 3.30
N GLU A 268 -2.36 -28.75 4.55
CA GLU A 268 -3.77 -28.75 4.93
C GLU A 268 -4.57 -27.62 4.26
N ALA A 269 -4.00 -26.41 4.21
CA ALA A 269 -4.64 -25.27 3.56
C ALA A 269 -4.84 -25.56 2.06
N THR A 270 -3.82 -26.15 1.42
CA THR A 270 -3.89 -26.63 0.04
C THR A 270 -4.96 -27.69 -0.14
N GLY A 271 -5.01 -28.69 0.75
CA GLY A 271 -6.04 -29.73 0.72
C GLY A 271 -7.44 -29.16 0.80
N LEU A 272 -7.67 -28.20 1.69
CA LEU A 272 -8.95 -27.52 1.84
C LEU A 272 -9.31 -26.69 0.61
N LEU A 273 -8.35 -25.98 0.01
CA LEU A 273 -8.56 -25.21 -1.22
C LEU A 273 -9.02 -26.13 -2.36
N ARG A 274 -8.35 -27.29 -2.53
CA ARG A 274 -8.72 -28.28 -3.55
C ARG A 274 -10.09 -28.91 -3.29
N GLN A 275 -10.38 -29.27 -2.05
CA GLN A 275 -11.68 -29.80 -1.64
C GLN A 275 -12.81 -28.81 -1.95
N LYS A 276 -12.65 -27.54 -1.53
CA LYS A 276 -13.61 -26.47 -1.80
C LYS A 276 -13.82 -26.27 -3.29
N PHE A 277 -12.75 -26.20 -4.09
CA PHE A 277 -12.84 -26.10 -5.54
C PHE A 277 -13.60 -27.27 -6.15
N ALA A 278 -13.27 -28.52 -5.81
CA ALA A 278 -13.92 -29.70 -6.36
C ALA A 278 -15.42 -29.77 -6.02
N ILE A 279 -15.80 -29.41 -4.78
CA ILE A 279 -17.20 -29.35 -4.36
C ILE A 279 -17.95 -28.23 -5.10
N SER A 280 -17.36 -27.04 -5.19
CA SER A 280 -17.94 -25.90 -5.91
C SER A 280 -18.13 -26.23 -7.40
N PHE A 281 -17.12 -26.87 -8.00
CA PHE A 281 -17.17 -27.33 -9.38
C PHE A 281 -18.28 -28.38 -9.61
N LEU A 282 -18.41 -29.35 -8.70
CA LEU A 282 -19.50 -30.35 -8.70
C LEU A 282 -20.87 -29.69 -8.62
N GLN A 283 -21.05 -28.71 -7.73
CA GLN A 283 -22.30 -27.99 -7.56
C GLN A 283 -22.69 -27.20 -8.82
N ARG A 284 -21.71 -26.57 -9.48
CA ARG A 284 -21.94 -25.72 -10.67
C ARG A 284 -22.15 -26.52 -11.94
N HIS A 285 -21.38 -27.59 -12.14
CA HIS A 285 -21.33 -28.33 -13.41
C HIS A 285 -21.97 -29.71 -13.37
N GLY A 286 -22.41 -30.17 -12.19
CA GLY A 286 -22.97 -31.51 -12.01
C GLY A 286 -21.96 -32.63 -12.26
N ARG A 287 -20.65 -32.33 -12.28
CA ARG A 287 -19.55 -33.28 -12.46
C ARG A 287 -18.32 -32.89 -11.64
N LEU A 288 -17.48 -33.88 -11.28
CA LEU A 288 -16.18 -33.59 -10.67
C LEU A 288 -15.19 -33.04 -11.70
N PRO A 289 -14.21 -32.22 -11.27
CA PRO A 289 -13.12 -31.80 -12.15
C PRO A 289 -12.27 -33.00 -12.56
N GLY A 290 -11.65 -32.92 -13.74
CA GLY A 290 -10.66 -33.91 -14.18
C GLY A 290 -9.45 -33.92 -13.23
N VAL A 291 -8.85 -35.09 -13.04
CA VAL A 291 -7.70 -35.29 -12.16
C VAL A 291 -6.65 -36.12 -12.85
N THR A 292 -5.41 -35.66 -12.79
CA THR A 292 -4.24 -36.41 -13.25
C THR A 292 -3.85 -37.48 -12.23
N SER A 293 -4.00 -37.19 -10.93
CA SER A 293 -3.66 -38.15 -9.88
C SER A 293 -4.43 -37.93 -8.59
N VAL A 294 -4.93 -39.02 -8.01
CA VAL A 294 -5.47 -39.11 -6.65
C VAL A 294 -4.77 -40.27 -5.95
N SER A 295 -3.93 -39.98 -4.95
CA SER A 295 -3.13 -41.01 -4.27
C SER A 295 -3.94 -41.78 -3.22
N ASP A 296 -4.91 -41.13 -2.60
CA ASP A 296 -5.74 -41.71 -1.54
C ASP A 296 -6.83 -42.64 -2.11
N GLY A 297 -7.01 -43.81 -1.49
CA GLY A 297 -7.94 -44.85 -1.94
C GLY A 297 -9.41 -44.42 -1.80
N ASP A 298 -9.78 -43.87 -0.64
CA ASP A 298 -11.16 -43.47 -0.35
C ASP A 298 -11.59 -42.30 -1.24
N LEU A 299 -10.69 -41.33 -1.45
CA LEU A 299 -10.95 -40.22 -2.35
C LEU A 299 -11.06 -40.67 -3.81
N ARG A 300 -10.19 -41.60 -4.24
CA ARG A 300 -10.25 -42.19 -5.59
C ARG A 300 -11.56 -42.95 -5.81
N ASP A 301 -11.99 -43.73 -4.83
CA ASP A 301 -13.25 -44.47 -4.88
C ASP A 301 -14.44 -43.51 -4.92
N ALA A 302 -14.41 -42.42 -4.13
CA ALA A 302 -15.41 -41.37 -4.21
C ALA A 302 -15.43 -40.67 -5.58
N TRP A 303 -14.27 -40.49 -6.21
CA TRP A 303 -14.14 -39.88 -7.55
C TRP A 303 -14.72 -40.74 -8.66
N ASN A 304 -14.59 -42.06 -8.55
CA ASN A 304 -15.02 -43.03 -9.56
C ASN A 304 -16.50 -43.44 -9.43
N GLN A 305 -17.17 -43.03 -8.36
CA GLN A 305 -18.57 -43.37 -8.14
C GLN A 305 -19.52 -42.50 -8.97
N PRO A 306 -20.69 -43.03 -9.35
CA PRO A 306 -21.75 -42.23 -9.95
C PRO A 306 -22.11 -41.03 -9.06
N ILE A 307 -22.41 -39.91 -9.69
CA ILE A 307 -22.76 -38.69 -8.98
C ILE A 307 -24.15 -38.85 -8.36
N VAL A 308 -24.16 -39.06 -7.05
CA VAL A 308 -25.36 -39.25 -6.24
C VAL A 308 -25.60 -38.06 -5.30
N ARG A 309 -26.84 -37.90 -4.86
CA ARG A 309 -27.19 -36.92 -3.81
C ARG A 309 -26.33 -37.20 -2.57
N GLY A 310 -25.63 -36.18 -2.07
CA GLY A 310 -24.74 -36.30 -0.91
C GLY A 310 -23.27 -36.55 -1.22
N LEU A 311 -22.87 -36.67 -2.50
CA LEU A 311 -21.45 -36.79 -2.88
C LEU A 311 -20.61 -35.61 -2.33
N ALA A 312 -21.13 -34.38 -2.41
CA ALA A 312 -20.45 -33.20 -1.84
C ALA A 312 -20.17 -33.35 -0.33
N ALA A 313 -21.11 -33.89 0.45
CA ALA A 313 -20.94 -34.11 1.88
C ALA A 313 -19.90 -35.22 2.15
N ARG A 314 -19.86 -36.25 1.31
CA ARG A 314 -18.84 -37.31 1.39
C ARG A 314 -17.44 -36.78 1.08
N LEU A 315 -17.30 -35.97 0.03
CA LEU A 315 -16.03 -35.32 -0.33
C LEU A 315 -15.56 -34.35 0.77
N ALA A 316 -16.50 -33.62 1.39
CA ALA A 316 -16.22 -32.75 2.53
C ALA A 316 -15.71 -33.50 3.78
N ALA A 317 -16.08 -34.78 3.92
CA ALA A 317 -15.68 -35.61 5.05
C ALA A 317 -14.30 -36.27 4.88
N VAL A 318 -13.73 -36.26 3.67
CA VAL A 318 -12.38 -36.81 3.42
C VAL A 318 -11.33 -35.92 4.09
N PRO A 319 -10.35 -36.49 4.82
CA PRO A 319 -9.29 -35.72 5.48
C PRO A 319 -8.51 -34.80 4.53
N LEU A 320 -8.17 -33.60 4.98
CA LEU A 320 -7.50 -32.58 4.15
C LEU A 320 -6.14 -33.06 3.63
N GLN A 321 -5.44 -33.91 4.38
CA GLN A 321 -4.16 -34.49 3.99
C GLN A 321 -4.29 -35.40 2.76
N ALA A 322 -5.44 -36.05 2.56
CA ALA A 322 -5.71 -36.84 1.35
C ALA A 322 -5.98 -35.97 0.11
N TRP A 323 -6.43 -34.72 0.32
CA TRP A 323 -6.62 -33.73 -0.74
C TRP A 323 -5.32 -33.03 -1.16
N ALA A 324 -4.41 -32.81 -0.22
CA ALA A 324 -3.12 -32.13 -0.44
C ALA A 324 -2.24 -32.68 -1.59
N PRO A 325 -2.26 -33.97 -1.96
CA PRO A 325 -1.54 -34.49 -3.13
C PRO A 325 -2.36 -34.54 -4.43
N VAL A 326 -3.68 -34.24 -4.42
CA VAL A 326 -4.55 -34.32 -5.61
C VAL A 326 -4.09 -33.37 -6.71
N ARG A 327 -3.89 -33.87 -7.92
CA ARG A 327 -3.57 -33.04 -9.11
C ARG A 327 -4.76 -32.97 -10.02
N PHE A 328 -5.20 -31.76 -10.34
CA PHE A 328 -6.24 -31.55 -11.34
C PHE A 328 -5.64 -31.57 -12.74
N ASP A 329 -6.45 -31.99 -13.70
CA ASP A 329 -6.15 -31.72 -15.10
C ASP A 329 -6.34 -30.22 -15.40
N HIS A 330 -6.10 -29.81 -16.65
CA HIS A 330 -6.51 -28.50 -17.13
C HIS A 330 -8.05 -28.39 -17.15
N VAL A 331 -8.61 -27.78 -16.10
CA VAL A 331 -10.04 -27.70 -15.84
C VAL A 331 -10.62 -26.35 -16.23
N LEU A 332 -9.89 -25.27 -15.99
CA LEU A 332 -10.30 -23.90 -16.26
C LEU A 332 -9.49 -23.33 -17.44
N PRO A 333 -10.13 -22.62 -18.38
CA PRO A 333 -9.40 -22.02 -19.48
C PRO A 333 -8.45 -20.95 -18.97
N PHE A 334 -7.22 -20.97 -19.49
CA PHE A 334 -6.27 -19.88 -19.37
C PHE A 334 -6.29 -19.04 -20.64
N ASP A 335 -6.78 -17.81 -20.54
CA ASP A 335 -6.72 -16.81 -21.61
C ASP A 335 -5.27 -16.38 -21.78
N THR A 336 -4.58 -16.98 -22.76
CA THR A 336 -3.20 -16.64 -23.13
C THR A 336 -3.14 -15.36 -23.93
N THR A 337 -4.22 -14.94 -24.61
CA THR A 337 -4.23 -13.73 -25.45
C THR A 337 -5.28 -12.76 -24.93
N PRO A 338 -5.18 -12.34 -23.64
CA PRO A 338 -6.10 -11.34 -23.16
C PRO A 338 -5.90 -10.09 -24.00
N ASP A 339 -7.00 -9.42 -24.36
CA ASP A 339 -6.91 -8.13 -25.03
C ASP A 339 -5.94 -7.22 -24.26
N THR A 340 -4.77 -6.98 -24.85
CA THR A 340 -3.69 -6.22 -24.23
C THR A 340 -4.22 -4.88 -23.77
N ALA A 341 -5.17 -4.27 -24.51
CA ALA A 341 -5.77 -3.00 -24.16
C ALA A 341 -6.51 -3.03 -22.83
N SER A 342 -7.22 -4.11 -22.57
CA SER A 342 -7.94 -4.33 -21.31
C SER A 342 -7.03 -4.71 -20.13
N LEU A 343 -5.75 -4.96 -20.36
CA LEU A 343 -4.70 -5.06 -19.33
C LEU A 343 -3.99 -3.73 -19.08
N MET A 344 -4.34 -2.68 -19.84
CA MET A 344 -3.66 -1.38 -19.76
C MET A 344 -4.25 -0.52 -18.66
N GLY A 345 -3.34 0.19 -17.99
CA GLY A 345 -3.64 1.47 -17.39
C GLY A 345 -2.49 2.43 -17.71
N ASP A 346 -2.71 3.72 -17.54
CA ASP A 346 -1.63 4.70 -17.61
C ASP A 346 -0.76 4.62 -16.33
N LYS A 347 0.01 3.54 -16.25
CA LYS A 347 0.82 3.15 -15.10
C LYS A 347 2.30 3.26 -15.43
N ALA A 348 3.09 3.58 -14.41
CA ALA A 348 4.54 3.55 -14.51
C ALA A 348 5.04 2.10 -14.65
N ILE A 349 6.09 1.92 -15.44
CA ILE A 349 6.84 0.69 -15.62
C ILE A 349 8.34 0.94 -15.43
N ALA A 350 9.08 -0.12 -15.13
CA ALA A 350 10.54 -0.04 -15.06
C ALA A 350 11.15 0.01 -16.46
N LEU A 351 12.29 0.68 -16.57
CA LEU A 351 13.17 0.58 -17.74
C LEU A 351 13.97 -0.73 -17.69
N HIS A 352 14.55 -1.13 -18.81
CA HIS A 352 15.56 -2.19 -18.80
C HIS A 352 16.83 -1.71 -18.08
N LEU A 353 17.58 -2.65 -17.50
CA LEU A 353 18.80 -2.40 -16.72
C LEU A 353 19.84 -1.59 -17.48
N ASP A 354 20.01 -1.85 -18.78
CA ASP A 354 20.94 -1.11 -19.61
C ASP A 354 20.60 0.38 -19.77
N ASP A 355 19.32 0.74 -19.59
CA ASP A 355 18.82 2.11 -19.74
C ASP A 355 18.61 2.79 -18.38
N ILE A 356 19.12 2.19 -17.29
CA ILE A 356 18.76 2.61 -15.93
C ILE A 356 19.21 4.02 -15.57
N TYR A 357 20.28 4.52 -16.18
CA TYR A 357 20.71 5.91 -16.01
C TYR A 357 19.65 6.94 -16.43
N HIS A 358 18.71 6.59 -17.32
CA HIS A 358 17.61 7.48 -17.69
C HIS A 358 16.56 7.65 -16.58
N VAL A 359 16.64 6.88 -15.49
CA VAL A 359 15.78 7.05 -14.31
C VAL A 359 16.19 8.26 -13.48
N TYR A 360 17.50 8.46 -13.35
CA TYR A 360 18.12 9.30 -12.33
C TYR A 360 18.51 10.69 -12.85
N ASP A 361 18.62 11.66 -11.95
CA ASP A 361 19.08 13.00 -12.29
C ASP A 361 20.57 12.97 -12.64
N ALA A 362 20.92 13.52 -13.80
CA ALA A 362 22.31 13.60 -14.27
C ALA A 362 23.22 14.38 -13.32
N ARG A 363 22.68 15.32 -12.55
CA ARG A 363 23.42 16.10 -11.55
C ARG A 363 23.78 15.27 -10.33
N VAL A 364 22.97 14.27 -9.99
CA VAL A 364 23.22 13.36 -8.88
C VAL A 364 24.15 12.24 -9.31
N THR A 365 23.96 11.70 -10.51
CA THR A 365 24.78 10.60 -11.03
C THR A 365 26.10 11.04 -11.63
N GLY A 366 26.28 12.33 -11.98
CA GLY A 366 27.46 12.82 -12.72
C GLY A 366 27.50 12.42 -14.20
N TYR A 367 26.43 11.78 -14.69
CA TYR A 367 26.35 11.22 -16.04
C TYR A 367 25.03 11.56 -16.73
N THR A 368 25.11 12.02 -17.97
CA THR A 368 23.94 12.23 -18.83
C THR A 368 23.94 11.13 -19.89
N PRO A 369 23.00 10.16 -19.82
CA PRO A 369 22.92 9.12 -20.83
C PRO A 369 22.56 9.70 -22.20
N PRO A 370 23.22 9.27 -23.29
CA PRO A 370 22.96 9.79 -24.62
C PRO A 370 21.60 9.33 -25.14
N GLY A 371 20.93 10.21 -25.90
CA GLY A 371 19.68 9.86 -26.59
C GLY A 371 18.48 9.66 -25.67
N ARG A 372 17.55 8.80 -26.11
CA ARG A 372 16.37 8.39 -25.34
C ARG A 372 16.52 6.92 -24.95
N ALA A 373 15.96 6.53 -23.81
CA ALA A 373 15.83 5.13 -23.43
C ALA A 373 15.12 4.33 -24.53
N ARG A 374 15.46 3.04 -24.66
CA ARG A 374 14.81 2.13 -25.62
C ARG A 374 13.36 1.84 -25.23
N THR A 375 13.07 1.86 -23.94
CA THR A 375 11.71 1.70 -23.43
C THR A 375 11.20 2.98 -22.77
N ASP A 376 9.88 3.17 -22.82
CA ASP A 376 9.20 4.25 -22.13
C ASP A 376 8.89 3.86 -20.68
N ARG A 377 8.84 4.83 -19.77
CA ARG A 377 8.47 4.63 -18.36
C ARG A 377 6.96 4.57 -18.16
N ARG A 378 6.16 4.82 -19.19
CA ARG A 378 4.69 4.73 -19.19
C ARG A 378 4.25 3.53 -20.01
N GLN A 379 3.44 2.68 -19.39
CA GLN A 379 2.88 1.47 -20.02
C GLN A 379 2.22 1.78 -21.37
N LEU A 380 1.40 2.83 -21.45
CA LEU A 380 0.69 3.19 -22.68
C LEU A 380 1.64 3.60 -23.80
N MET A 381 2.66 4.40 -23.48
CA MET A 381 3.64 4.87 -24.46
C MET A 381 4.51 3.71 -24.98
N GLN A 382 4.93 2.80 -24.09
CA GLN A 382 5.68 1.63 -24.49
C GLN A 382 4.88 0.71 -25.43
N LEU A 383 3.60 0.51 -25.15
CA LEU A 383 2.73 -0.30 -26.01
C LEU A 383 2.50 0.34 -27.39
N LEU A 384 2.39 1.67 -27.45
CA LEU A 384 2.31 2.39 -28.72
C LEU A 384 3.64 2.32 -29.50
N ALA A 385 4.77 2.29 -28.79
CA ALA A 385 6.10 2.16 -29.38
C ALA A 385 6.41 0.73 -29.86
N GLU A 386 5.79 -0.29 -29.28
CA GLU A 386 5.99 -1.71 -29.60
C GLU A 386 4.66 -2.41 -29.95
N PRO A 387 4.07 -2.15 -31.14
CA PRO A 387 2.78 -2.73 -31.52
C PRO A 387 2.78 -4.26 -31.63
N SER A 388 3.96 -4.88 -31.74
CA SER A 388 4.14 -6.33 -31.77
C SER A 388 4.13 -6.98 -30.39
N LEU A 389 4.00 -6.20 -29.31
CA LEU A 389 4.02 -6.73 -27.96
C LEU A 389 2.72 -7.48 -27.64
N ASP A 390 2.83 -8.80 -27.50
CA ASP A 390 1.72 -9.69 -27.18
C ASP A 390 1.78 -10.18 -25.72
N ALA A 391 0.64 -10.17 -25.04
CA ALA A 391 0.53 -10.60 -23.65
C ALA A 391 0.73 -12.11 -23.47
N GLY A 392 0.40 -12.92 -24.48
CA GLY A 392 0.56 -14.36 -24.50
C GLY A 392 1.99 -14.79 -24.68
N ASP A 393 2.71 -14.16 -25.60
CA ASP A 393 4.16 -14.36 -25.73
C ASP A 393 4.86 -14.00 -24.43
N ALA A 394 4.52 -12.86 -23.82
CA ALA A 394 5.08 -12.45 -22.54
C ALA A 394 4.76 -13.46 -21.41
N ALA A 395 3.52 -13.94 -21.35
CA ALA A 395 3.11 -14.96 -20.37
C ALA A 395 3.85 -16.30 -20.60
N HIS A 396 4.04 -16.72 -21.85
CA HIS A 396 4.78 -17.92 -22.21
C HIS A 396 6.27 -17.82 -21.85
N ASP A 397 6.90 -16.71 -22.21
CA ASP A 397 8.31 -16.43 -21.88
C ASP A 397 8.52 -16.45 -20.36
N PHE A 398 7.63 -15.80 -19.62
CA PHE A 398 7.66 -15.81 -18.16
C PHE A 398 7.50 -17.22 -17.58
N ALA A 399 6.50 -17.98 -18.05
CA ALA A 399 6.21 -19.33 -17.59
C ALA A 399 7.32 -20.34 -17.92
N THR A 400 8.13 -20.07 -18.94
CA THR A 400 9.25 -20.91 -19.38
C THR A 400 10.62 -20.37 -18.96
N ALA A 401 10.65 -19.33 -18.11
CA ALA A 401 11.86 -18.63 -17.66
C ALA A 401 12.75 -18.10 -18.82
N ARG A 402 12.15 -17.78 -19.96
CA ARG A 402 12.80 -17.13 -21.12
C ARG A 402 12.71 -15.61 -21.02
N ILE A 403 12.97 -15.09 -19.84
CA ILE A 403 12.92 -13.65 -19.55
C ILE A 403 14.23 -13.01 -19.99
N ASP A 404 14.15 -11.89 -20.72
CA ASP A 404 15.31 -11.08 -21.07
C ASP A 404 16.09 -10.68 -19.80
N PRO A 405 17.38 -11.01 -19.66
CA PRO A 405 18.18 -10.66 -18.49
C PRO A 405 18.17 -9.16 -18.18
N THR A 406 18.09 -8.29 -19.19
CA THR A 406 18.05 -6.84 -18.99
C THR A 406 16.70 -6.37 -18.41
N SER A 407 15.69 -7.23 -18.43
CA SER A 407 14.35 -6.96 -17.88
C SER A 407 14.18 -7.41 -16.42
N LEU A 408 15.21 -8.04 -15.83
CA LEU A 408 15.22 -8.54 -14.45
C LEU A 408 15.43 -7.42 -13.42
N VAL A 409 14.50 -6.46 -13.43
CA VAL A 409 14.53 -5.28 -12.57
C VAL A 409 13.16 -4.98 -12.00
N PHE A 410 13.17 -4.58 -10.72
CA PHE A 410 12.05 -3.93 -10.05
C PHE A 410 12.46 -2.57 -9.54
N MET A 411 11.69 -1.55 -9.90
CA MET A 411 11.83 -0.23 -9.31
C MET A 411 10.80 -0.08 -8.19
N LEU A 412 11.27 0.21 -6.98
CA LEU A 412 10.42 0.47 -5.82
C LEU A 412 10.20 1.97 -5.70
N LYS A 413 8.94 2.36 -5.56
CA LYS A 413 8.56 3.73 -5.31
C LYS A 413 7.66 3.83 -4.12
N THR A 414 8.00 4.76 -3.24
CA THR A 414 7.22 4.98 -2.05
C THR A 414 5.84 5.52 -2.42
N LYS A 415 4.81 4.89 -1.86
CA LYS A 415 3.41 5.24 -2.10
C LYS A 415 3.12 6.60 -1.48
N LYS A 416 3.06 7.60 -2.36
CA LYS A 416 2.61 8.95 -1.99
C LYS A 416 1.22 8.92 -1.33
N ARG A 417 0.95 9.95 -0.52
CA ARG A 417 -0.33 10.17 0.17
C ARG A 417 -0.65 9.07 1.19
N GLN A 418 0.31 8.72 2.02
CA GLN A 418 0.09 7.93 3.23
C GLN A 418 0.16 8.85 4.45
N PRO A 419 -0.66 8.63 5.49
CA PRO A 419 -0.59 9.44 6.70
C PRO A 419 0.77 9.29 7.39
N ASN A 420 1.32 8.07 7.51
CA ASN A 420 2.57 7.84 8.24
C ASN A 420 3.78 7.82 7.28
N PRO A 421 4.71 8.79 7.37
CA PRO A 421 5.87 8.91 6.48
C PRO A 421 6.99 7.90 6.72
N VAL A 422 7.03 7.26 7.90
CA VAL A 422 8.09 6.34 8.32
C VAL A 422 7.75 4.88 7.96
N GLU A 423 6.46 4.57 7.81
CA GLU A 423 5.98 3.22 7.52
C GLU A 423 5.41 3.04 6.12
N GLU A 424 5.91 3.81 5.16
CA GLU A 424 5.29 3.84 3.85
C GLU A 424 5.37 2.49 3.12
N ARG A 425 4.47 2.34 2.16
CA ARG A 425 4.37 1.16 1.31
C ARG A 425 5.16 1.42 0.05
N GLU A 426 6.07 0.51 -0.29
CA GLU A 426 6.78 0.54 -1.56
C GLU A 426 5.94 -0.15 -2.63
N PHE A 427 5.62 0.54 -3.72
CA PHE A 427 5.03 -0.07 -4.91
C PHE A 427 6.10 -0.51 -5.88
N GLY A 428 6.01 -1.75 -6.37
CA GLY A 428 6.93 -2.28 -7.36
C GLY A 428 6.48 -2.05 -8.81
N TYR A 429 7.39 -1.52 -9.61
CA TYR A 429 7.29 -1.48 -11.06
C TYR A 429 8.26 -2.47 -11.68
N THR A 430 7.81 -3.23 -12.67
CA THR A 430 8.67 -4.06 -13.52
C THR A 430 8.53 -3.63 -14.98
N THR A 431 9.32 -4.21 -15.87
CA THR A 431 9.29 -3.94 -17.31
C THR A 431 7.95 -4.38 -17.92
N ILE A 432 7.66 -3.89 -19.13
CA ILE A 432 6.35 -4.10 -19.75
C ILE A 432 6.01 -5.58 -19.97
N ARG A 433 6.96 -6.41 -20.45
CA ARG A 433 6.72 -7.84 -20.71
C ARG A 433 6.38 -8.58 -19.41
N ASN A 434 7.20 -8.38 -18.37
CA ASN A 434 6.97 -8.96 -17.06
C ASN A 434 5.63 -8.50 -16.46
N ARG A 435 5.29 -7.21 -16.60
CA ARG A 435 4.01 -6.67 -16.15
C ARG A 435 2.82 -7.31 -16.86
N LEU A 436 2.90 -7.52 -18.17
CA LEU A 436 1.84 -8.18 -18.95
C LEU A 436 1.67 -9.64 -18.51
N ALA A 437 2.76 -10.37 -18.28
CA ALA A 437 2.72 -11.75 -17.79
C ALA A 437 2.01 -11.85 -16.42
N LEU A 438 2.44 -11.03 -15.44
CA LEU A 438 1.83 -11.02 -14.10
C LEU A 438 0.35 -10.57 -14.15
N SER A 439 0.03 -9.56 -14.97
CA SER A 439 -1.36 -9.10 -15.14
C SER A 439 -2.25 -10.16 -15.80
N THR A 440 -1.71 -10.94 -16.72
CA THR A 440 -2.38 -12.07 -17.37
C THR A 440 -2.68 -13.18 -16.36
N ALA A 441 -1.72 -13.52 -15.51
CA ALA A 441 -1.91 -14.49 -14.42
C ALA A 441 -3.03 -14.04 -13.46
N GLU A 442 -3.02 -12.79 -13.01
CA GLU A 442 -4.06 -12.25 -12.13
C GLU A 442 -5.45 -12.20 -12.78
N ARG A 443 -5.53 -11.79 -14.04
CA ARG A 443 -6.80 -11.70 -14.76
C ARG A 443 -7.47 -13.05 -14.89
N ASN A 444 -6.70 -14.11 -15.16
CA ASN A 444 -7.22 -15.47 -15.24
C ASN A 444 -7.78 -15.95 -13.89
N VAL A 445 -7.11 -15.64 -12.78
CA VAL A 445 -7.64 -15.91 -11.42
C VAL A 445 -8.96 -15.17 -11.21
N GLN A 446 -9.02 -13.87 -11.53
CA GLN A 446 -10.22 -13.06 -11.35
C GLN A 446 -11.41 -13.57 -12.17
N ARG A 447 -11.19 -13.89 -13.45
CA ARG A 447 -12.26 -14.22 -14.39
C ARG A 447 -12.74 -15.66 -14.28
N SER A 448 -11.82 -16.59 -14.04
CA SER A 448 -12.12 -18.02 -14.12
C SER A 448 -12.21 -18.67 -12.74
N PHE A 449 -11.43 -18.22 -11.75
CA PHE A 449 -11.37 -18.90 -10.45
C PHE A 449 -12.33 -18.31 -9.40
N PHE A 450 -12.46 -16.98 -9.31
CA PHE A 450 -13.26 -16.34 -8.24
C PHE A 450 -14.73 -16.77 -8.22
N ASP A 451 -15.30 -17.18 -9.35
CA ASP A 451 -16.66 -17.75 -9.38
C ASP A 451 -16.82 -19.02 -8.53
N TYR A 452 -15.75 -19.78 -8.30
CA TYR A 452 -15.78 -21.00 -7.49
C TYR A 452 -15.58 -20.72 -6.00
N VAL A 453 -15.21 -19.48 -5.64
CA VAL A 453 -14.98 -19.02 -4.28
C VAL A 453 -15.74 -17.71 -4.07
N PRO A 454 -17.08 -17.75 -3.98
CA PRO A 454 -17.91 -16.55 -3.86
C PRO A 454 -17.63 -15.71 -2.61
N GLU A 455 -16.89 -16.23 -1.63
CA GLU A 455 -16.36 -15.52 -0.47
C GLU A 455 -15.35 -14.41 -0.85
N ILE A 456 -14.65 -14.54 -1.97
CA ILE A 456 -13.72 -13.50 -2.43
C ILE A 456 -14.54 -12.34 -3.03
N MET A 457 -14.38 -11.14 -2.46
CA MET A 457 -15.13 -9.95 -2.89
C MET A 457 -14.37 -9.11 -3.92
N LEU A 458 -13.06 -9.35 -4.06
CA LEU A 458 -12.21 -8.66 -5.02
C LEU A 458 -12.77 -8.80 -6.45
N GLY A 459 -13.02 -7.66 -7.10
CA GLY A 459 -13.59 -7.62 -8.46
C GLY A 459 -15.12 -7.57 -8.53
N LYS A 460 -15.82 -7.59 -7.40
CA LYS A 460 -17.27 -7.34 -7.34
C LYS A 460 -17.58 -5.84 -7.36
N THR A 461 -18.77 -5.48 -7.81
CA THR A 461 -19.27 -4.09 -7.76
C THR A 461 -19.64 -3.71 -6.32
N ALA A 462 -19.65 -2.42 -6.00
CA ALA A 462 -20.08 -1.92 -4.68
C ALA A 462 -21.47 -2.48 -4.28
N THR A 463 -22.43 -2.46 -5.21
CA THR A 463 -23.78 -3.03 -4.97
C THR A 463 -23.75 -4.52 -4.65
N ALA A 464 -22.88 -5.31 -5.30
CA ALA A 464 -22.74 -6.72 -4.99
C ALA A 464 -22.07 -6.96 -3.62
N VAL A 465 -21.19 -6.05 -3.20
CA VAL A 465 -20.61 -6.03 -1.85
C VAL A 465 -21.69 -5.71 -0.82
N ASP A 466 -22.47 -4.65 -1.03
CA ASP A 466 -23.55 -4.24 -0.13
C ASP A 466 -24.58 -5.36 0.05
N GLN A 467 -25.02 -5.97 -1.04
CA GLN A 467 -25.92 -7.12 -1.01
C GLN A 467 -25.35 -8.31 -0.23
N ASP A 468 -24.03 -8.55 -0.31
CA ASP A 468 -23.39 -9.61 0.47
C ASP A 468 -23.28 -9.25 1.96
N LEU A 469 -23.03 -7.98 2.29
CA LEU A 469 -22.98 -7.47 3.66
C LEU A 469 -24.35 -7.53 4.35
N GLU A 470 -25.43 -7.27 3.60
CA GLU A 470 -26.82 -7.29 4.11
C GLU A 470 -27.38 -8.70 4.32
N ARG A 471 -26.81 -9.73 3.68
CA ARG A 471 -27.23 -11.12 3.85
C ARG A 471 -27.06 -11.58 5.30
N ARG A 472 -28.18 -11.61 6.02
CA ARG A 472 -28.28 -12.26 7.34
C ARG A 472 -28.43 -13.75 7.14
N ASP A 473 -27.31 -14.45 7.18
CA ASP A 473 -27.31 -15.90 6.95
C ASP A 473 -27.31 -16.72 8.25
N ALA A 474 -27.10 -16.09 9.41
CA ALA A 474 -27.18 -16.78 10.69
C ALA A 474 -28.66 -16.95 11.10
N PRO A 475 -29.13 -18.19 11.33
CA PRO A 475 -30.41 -18.43 12.00
C PRO A 475 -30.46 -17.67 13.33
N ASP A 476 -31.64 -17.28 13.79
CA ASP A 476 -31.84 -16.56 15.08
C ASP A 476 -31.24 -17.27 16.31
N ARG A 477 -30.79 -18.53 16.16
CA ARG A 477 -30.17 -19.37 17.19
C ARG A 477 -28.66 -19.56 17.03
N CYS A 478 -28.00 -18.82 16.15
CA CYS A 478 -26.55 -18.92 15.94
C CYS A 478 -25.82 -17.69 16.49
N LEU A 479 -24.71 -17.92 17.20
CA LEU A 479 -23.77 -16.84 17.53
C LEU A 479 -22.98 -16.49 16.28
N SER A 480 -23.09 -15.23 15.83
CA SER A 480 -22.27 -14.69 14.75
C SER A 480 -21.29 -13.67 15.33
N PHE A 481 -20.03 -13.76 14.90
CA PHE A 481 -19.02 -12.75 15.20
C PHE A 481 -18.30 -12.36 13.91
N ASN A 482 -17.85 -11.11 13.84
CA ASN A 482 -17.08 -10.60 12.71
C ASN A 482 -15.64 -10.40 13.16
N VAL A 483 -14.69 -10.94 12.40
CA VAL A 483 -13.25 -10.72 12.62
C VAL A 483 -12.71 -9.94 11.43
N ASN A 484 -12.21 -8.74 11.70
CA ASN A 484 -11.51 -7.94 10.70
C ASN A 484 -10.01 -8.18 10.86
N LEU A 485 -9.37 -8.72 9.81
CA LEU A 485 -7.94 -9.01 9.78
C LEU A 485 -7.26 -8.01 8.84
N ASP A 486 -6.33 -7.21 9.38
CA ASP A 486 -5.44 -6.36 8.59
C ASP A 486 -4.02 -6.89 8.72
N TYR A 487 -3.47 -7.41 7.62
CA TYR A 487 -2.15 -8.01 7.58
C TYR A 487 -1.11 -6.93 7.28
N LYS A 488 -0.24 -6.64 8.26
CA LYS A 488 0.93 -5.78 8.03
C LYS A 488 1.85 -6.44 7.00
N LYS A 489 2.20 -5.69 5.94
CA LYS A 489 3.17 -6.11 4.90
C LYS A 489 2.80 -7.46 4.25
N TRP A 490 1.51 -7.69 4.09
CA TRP A 490 0.91 -8.93 3.57
C TRP A 490 1.60 -9.49 2.32
N CYS A 491 1.88 -8.65 1.32
CA CYS A 491 2.51 -9.08 0.08
C CYS A 491 3.96 -9.55 0.30
N GLN A 492 4.72 -8.86 1.16
CA GLN A 492 6.13 -9.19 1.45
C GLN A 492 6.28 -10.45 2.31
N GLU A 493 5.22 -10.84 3.04
CA GLU A 493 5.18 -12.11 3.77
C GLU A 493 4.82 -13.32 2.88
N LYS A 494 4.44 -13.09 1.63
CA LYS A 494 4.25 -14.20 0.66
C LYS A 494 5.60 -14.64 0.14
N THR A 495 5.97 -15.88 0.44
CA THR A 495 7.21 -16.53 0.03
C THR A 495 6.92 -17.66 -0.95
N GLU A 496 7.96 -18.16 -1.63
CA GLU A 496 7.83 -19.35 -2.47
C GLU A 496 7.27 -20.54 -1.68
N TRP A 497 7.75 -20.75 -0.45
CA TRP A 497 7.42 -21.93 0.33
C TRP A 497 5.97 -21.88 0.83
N ASN A 498 5.49 -20.74 1.35
CA ASN A 498 4.17 -20.68 1.96
C ASN A 498 3.04 -20.65 0.94
N THR A 499 3.31 -20.15 -0.27
CA THR A 499 2.33 -20.12 -1.38
C THR A 499 2.47 -21.28 -2.36
N ARG A 500 3.44 -22.18 -2.16
CA ARG A 500 3.76 -23.29 -3.09
C ARG A 500 2.52 -24.13 -3.42
N GLY A 501 1.71 -24.43 -2.41
CA GLY A 501 0.50 -25.23 -2.55
C GLY A 501 -0.56 -24.55 -3.41
N THR A 502 -0.79 -23.26 -3.18
CA THR A 502 -1.72 -22.41 -3.94
C THR A 502 -1.25 -22.21 -5.38
N THR A 503 0.02 -21.83 -5.59
CA THR A 503 0.57 -21.60 -6.94
C THR A 503 0.58 -22.88 -7.77
N GLN A 504 0.88 -24.03 -7.16
CA GLN A 504 0.78 -25.33 -7.82
C GLN A 504 -0.67 -25.68 -8.17
N PHE A 505 -1.61 -25.48 -7.25
CA PHE A 505 -3.03 -25.71 -7.52
C PHE A 505 -3.54 -24.86 -8.69
N LEU A 506 -3.16 -23.58 -8.75
CA LEU A 506 -3.52 -22.70 -9.86
C LEU A 506 -2.90 -23.19 -11.18
N ASN A 507 -1.63 -23.60 -11.17
CA ASN A 507 -0.98 -24.21 -12.34
C ASN A 507 -1.73 -25.46 -12.84
N ASP A 508 -2.12 -26.36 -11.92
CA ASP A 508 -2.86 -27.58 -12.25
C ASP A 508 -4.19 -27.23 -12.96
N ILE A 509 -5.04 -26.41 -12.33
CA ILE A 509 -6.38 -26.13 -12.87
C ILE A 509 -6.36 -25.31 -14.17
N PHE A 510 -5.35 -24.46 -14.38
CA PHE A 510 -5.21 -23.65 -15.58
C PHE A 510 -4.34 -24.29 -16.68
N GLY A 511 -3.68 -25.42 -16.39
CA GLY A 511 -2.78 -26.08 -17.34
C GLY A 511 -1.58 -25.21 -17.76
N THR A 512 -0.99 -24.45 -16.82
CA THR A 512 0.12 -23.52 -17.08
C THR A 512 1.21 -23.66 -16.00
N SER A 513 2.41 -23.13 -16.25
CA SER A 513 3.48 -23.04 -15.24
C SER A 513 3.64 -21.65 -14.63
N ILE A 514 2.89 -20.65 -15.11
CA ILE A 514 3.13 -19.23 -14.81
C ILE A 514 3.08 -18.89 -13.31
N TYR A 515 2.20 -19.53 -12.52
CA TYR A 515 2.02 -19.18 -11.12
C TYR A 515 3.21 -19.61 -10.25
N GLN A 516 3.78 -20.79 -10.50
CA GLN A 516 5.00 -21.23 -9.83
C GLN A 516 6.24 -20.45 -10.26
N ALA A 517 6.22 -19.78 -11.43
CA ALA A 517 7.33 -18.95 -11.89
C ALA A 517 7.43 -17.58 -11.18
N ILE A 518 6.37 -17.15 -10.48
CA ILE A 518 6.27 -15.82 -9.85
C ILE A 518 7.39 -15.59 -8.81
N HIS A 519 7.55 -16.51 -7.86
CA HIS A 519 8.54 -16.36 -6.79
C HIS A 519 9.99 -16.53 -7.28
N PRO A 520 10.33 -17.52 -8.11
CA PRO A 520 11.63 -17.58 -8.78
C PRO A 520 11.99 -16.29 -9.52
N PHE A 521 11.03 -15.68 -10.20
CA PHE A 521 11.22 -14.37 -10.83
C PHE A 521 11.55 -13.28 -9.78
N TYR A 522 10.79 -13.17 -8.68
CA TYR A 522 11.11 -12.19 -7.62
C TYR A 522 12.48 -12.39 -6.97
N GLY A 523 13.00 -13.63 -6.93
CA GLY A 523 14.37 -13.90 -6.47
C GLY A 523 15.46 -13.64 -7.50
N SER A 524 15.10 -13.44 -8.76
CA SER A 524 16.04 -13.23 -9.87
C SER A 524 16.20 -11.77 -10.29
N VAL A 525 15.35 -10.88 -9.78
CA VAL A 525 15.31 -9.45 -10.11
C VAL A 525 16.15 -8.62 -9.16
N VAL A 526 16.72 -7.53 -9.68
CA VAL A 526 17.35 -6.49 -8.87
C VAL A 526 16.32 -5.41 -8.54
N TYR A 527 16.11 -5.18 -7.25
CA TYR A 527 15.28 -4.09 -6.71
C TYR A 527 16.12 -2.83 -6.60
N ILE A 528 15.58 -1.69 -7.04
CA ILE A 528 16.23 -0.38 -6.99
C ILE A 528 15.24 0.72 -6.65
N SER A 529 15.72 1.84 -6.12
CA SER A 529 14.86 3.02 -5.93
C SER A 529 14.41 3.60 -7.28
N ALA A 530 13.14 4.00 -7.33
CA ALA A 530 12.55 4.73 -8.44
C ALA A 530 12.68 6.25 -8.33
N ASP A 531 13.22 6.76 -7.22
CA ASP A 531 13.49 8.18 -7.01
C ASP A 531 14.64 8.63 -7.91
N PRO A 532 14.43 9.64 -8.79
CA PRO A 532 15.53 10.20 -9.57
C PRO A 532 16.69 10.76 -8.73
N ALA A 533 16.44 11.10 -7.45
CA ALA A 533 17.43 11.66 -6.54
C ALA A 533 18.21 10.60 -5.74
N LEU A 534 17.80 9.33 -5.76
CA LEU A 534 18.39 8.26 -4.95
C LEU A 534 18.92 7.09 -5.81
N PRO A 535 19.93 7.33 -6.67
CA PRO A 535 20.56 6.23 -7.41
C PRO A 535 21.31 5.28 -6.47
N PRO A 536 21.47 3.99 -6.86
CA PRO A 536 22.47 3.12 -6.27
C PRO A 536 23.85 3.81 -6.26
N PRO A 537 24.57 3.85 -5.13
CA PRO A 537 25.88 4.51 -5.04
C PRO A 537 26.88 4.03 -6.09
N GLU A 538 26.80 2.76 -6.49
CA GLU A 538 27.65 2.14 -7.52
C GLU A 538 27.46 2.75 -8.91
N LEU A 539 26.29 3.37 -9.16
CA LEU A 539 26.00 4.04 -10.43
C LEU A 539 26.44 5.51 -10.42
N VAL A 540 26.82 6.08 -9.28
CA VAL A 540 27.27 7.48 -9.19
C VAL A 540 28.71 7.61 -9.70
N PHE A 541 28.93 8.61 -10.55
CA PHE A 541 30.25 8.98 -11.04
C PHE A 541 30.94 9.86 -10.00
N THR A 542 32.19 9.53 -9.68
CA THR A 542 33.08 10.42 -8.95
C THR A 542 33.34 11.70 -9.74
N GLU A 543 33.90 12.72 -9.09
CA GLU A 543 34.28 13.97 -9.76
C GLU A 543 35.25 13.73 -10.92
N ALA A 544 36.24 12.83 -10.72
CA ALA A 544 37.20 12.46 -11.76
C ALA A 544 36.53 11.73 -12.94
N GLU A 545 35.62 10.79 -12.68
CA GLU A 545 34.86 10.09 -13.73
C GLU A 545 33.91 11.06 -14.47
N SER A 546 33.35 12.02 -13.74
CA SER A 546 32.48 13.06 -14.30
C SER A 546 33.24 14.07 -15.18
N ALA A 547 34.57 14.12 -15.09
CA ALA A 547 35.41 14.96 -15.95
C ALA A 547 35.82 14.27 -17.26
N LEU A 548 35.56 12.96 -17.41
CA LEU A 548 35.94 12.20 -18.60
C LEU A 548 35.20 12.70 -19.87
N PRO A 549 35.78 12.53 -21.07
CA PRO A 549 35.06 12.69 -22.32
C PRO A 549 33.79 11.84 -22.37
N GLN A 550 32.73 12.32 -23.03
CA GLN A 550 31.42 11.64 -23.03
C GLN A 550 31.48 10.18 -23.51
N TYR A 551 32.29 9.87 -24.53
CA TYR A 551 32.40 8.48 -25.02
C TYR A 551 32.99 7.54 -23.96
N GLU A 552 33.95 8.02 -23.15
CA GLU A 552 34.52 7.25 -22.04
C GLU A 552 33.51 7.11 -20.90
N LYS A 553 32.70 8.14 -20.66
CA LYS A 553 31.59 8.05 -19.71
C LYS A 553 30.55 7.01 -20.14
N ASP A 554 30.21 6.95 -21.42
CA ASP A 554 29.24 5.98 -21.95
C ASP A 554 29.76 4.54 -21.82
N GLU A 555 31.06 4.32 -22.04
CA GLU A 555 31.71 3.03 -21.85
C GLU A 555 31.79 2.66 -20.37
N LEU A 556 32.20 3.61 -19.52
CA LEU A 556 32.26 3.45 -18.07
C LEU A 556 30.88 3.19 -17.45
N ALA A 557 29.83 3.86 -17.92
CA ALA A 557 28.46 3.65 -17.47
C ALA A 557 28.02 2.19 -17.71
N ARG A 558 28.28 1.65 -18.91
CA ARG A 558 27.99 0.24 -19.23
C ARG A 558 28.81 -0.71 -18.36
N ALA A 559 30.09 -0.39 -18.15
CA ALA A 559 30.97 -1.17 -17.28
C ALA A 559 30.49 -1.17 -15.82
N LYS A 560 30.07 0.00 -15.28
CA LYS A 560 29.50 0.14 -13.93
C LYS A 560 28.21 -0.67 -13.78
N ILE A 561 27.27 -0.59 -14.74
CA ILE A 561 26.04 -1.41 -14.72
C ILE A 561 26.40 -2.89 -14.68
N LYS A 562 27.28 -3.34 -15.58
CA LYS A 562 27.69 -4.75 -15.63
C LYS A 562 28.35 -5.20 -14.32
N GLN A 563 29.30 -4.44 -13.81
CA GLN A 563 30.01 -4.73 -12.57
C GLN A 563 29.06 -4.79 -11.37
N TRP A 564 28.12 -3.83 -11.29
CA TRP A 564 27.10 -3.79 -10.27
C TRP A 564 26.17 -5.00 -10.33
N LEU A 565 25.70 -5.39 -11.52
CA LEU A 565 24.87 -6.58 -11.71
C LEU A 565 25.61 -7.86 -11.34
N ASP A 566 26.86 -8.02 -11.81
CA ASP A 566 27.70 -9.18 -11.47
C ASP A 566 27.89 -9.27 -9.94
N ALA A 567 28.07 -8.13 -9.27
CA ALA A 567 28.18 -8.07 -7.81
C ALA A 567 26.86 -8.48 -7.12
N LYS A 568 25.70 -8.03 -7.61
CA LYS A 568 24.38 -8.41 -7.05
C LYS A 568 24.06 -9.89 -7.25
N VAL A 569 24.38 -10.46 -8.40
CA VAL A 569 24.25 -11.91 -8.64
C VAL A 569 25.15 -12.72 -7.71
N ALA A 570 26.40 -12.27 -7.53
CA ALA A 570 27.34 -12.90 -6.61
C ALA A 570 26.94 -12.75 -5.12
N GLU A 571 26.23 -11.68 -4.78
CA GLU A 571 25.65 -11.43 -3.45
C GLU A 571 24.47 -12.37 -3.19
N ALA A 572 23.51 -12.45 -4.11
CA ALA A 572 22.37 -13.37 -4.00
C ALA A 572 22.81 -14.84 -3.85
N SER A 573 23.88 -15.25 -4.55
CA SER A 573 24.43 -16.60 -4.46
C SER A 573 24.97 -16.96 -3.07
N ARG A 574 25.41 -15.96 -2.29
CA ARG A 574 26.04 -16.18 -0.98
C ARG A 574 25.05 -16.37 0.16
N HIS A 575 23.73 -16.25 -0.09
CA HIS A 575 22.69 -16.25 0.96
C HIS A 575 23.01 -15.29 2.12
N TRP A 576 23.88 -14.31 1.88
CA TRP A 576 24.42 -13.45 2.93
C TRP A 576 23.62 -12.16 2.99
N MET A 577 22.77 -12.07 4.00
CA MET A 577 21.99 -10.88 4.35
C MET A 577 22.78 -10.00 5.32
N GLY A 578 23.98 -9.55 4.92
CA GLY A 578 24.64 -8.47 5.65
C GLY A 578 23.79 -7.18 5.61
N ASP A 579 24.16 -6.16 6.38
CA ASP A 579 23.60 -4.81 6.25
C ASP A 579 23.84 -4.31 4.83
N GLN A 580 22.89 -4.59 3.93
CA GLN A 580 22.90 -4.10 2.57
C GLN A 580 22.49 -2.63 2.62
N THR A 581 23.38 -1.77 3.10
CA THR A 581 23.15 -0.33 3.06
C THR A 581 23.22 0.13 1.61
N GLY A 582 22.09 0.46 1.00
CA GLY A 582 22.08 0.96 -0.38
C GLY A 582 20.70 1.03 -1.01
N MET A 583 20.63 1.71 -2.16
CA MET A 583 19.41 1.87 -2.98
C MET A 583 19.23 0.69 -3.95
N SER A 584 19.75 -0.50 -3.62
CA SER A 584 19.54 -1.72 -4.40
C SER A 584 19.72 -3.03 -3.63
N PHE A 585 18.89 -4.03 -3.94
CA PHE A 585 18.96 -5.37 -3.35
C PHE A 585 18.37 -6.47 -4.24
N MET A 586 18.56 -7.73 -3.88
CA MET A 586 17.83 -8.88 -4.44
C MET A 586 16.99 -9.52 -3.34
N SER A 587 15.76 -9.91 -3.64
CA SER A 587 14.82 -10.49 -2.66
C SER A 587 15.07 -11.99 -2.47
N ASP A 588 14.74 -12.50 -1.28
CA ASP A 588 14.62 -13.93 -1.01
C ASP A 588 13.27 -14.48 -1.51
N LYS A 589 12.97 -14.26 -2.80
CA LYS A 589 11.74 -14.71 -3.48
C LYS A 589 10.45 -14.28 -2.77
N ARG A 590 10.41 -13.08 -2.20
CA ARG A 590 9.22 -12.54 -1.54
C ARG A 590 8.36 -11.71 -2.49
N GLY A 591 7.06 -11.65 -2.20
CA GLY A 591 6.10 -10.87 -2.97
C GLY A 591 6.33 -9.36 -2.87
N VAL A 592 5.72 -8.62 -3.78
CA VAL A 592 5.83 -7.16 -3.91
C VAL A 592 4.44 -6.54 -3.87
N GLU A 593 4.27 -5.45 -3.12
CA GLU A 593 2.98 -4.73 -3.06
C GLU A 593 2.55 -4.28 -4.46
N GLY A 594 1.28 -4.51 -4.77
CA GLY A 594 0.66 -4.15 -6.05
C GLY A 594 0.89 -5.16 -7.18
N GLN A 595 1.52 -6.30 -6.91
CA GLN A 595 1.70 -7.40 -7.85
C GLN A 595 1.11 -8.70 -7.29
N CYS A 596 0.42 -9.46 -8.14
CA CYS A 596 -0.15 -10.78 -7.80
C CYS A 596 -1.10 -10.79 -6.59
N GLN A 597 -1.70 -9.66 -6.24
CA GLN A 597 -2.65 -9.54 -5.13
C GLN A 597 -3.77 -10.57 -5.22
N LYS A 598 -4.27 -10.85 -6.43
CA LYS A 598 -5.35 -11.84 -6.61
C LYS A 598 -4.90 -13.26 -6.28
N VAL A 599 -3.65 -13.60 -6.57
CA VAL A 599 -3.04 -14.90 -6.23
C VAL A 599 -2.90 -15.00 -4.70
N TRP A 600 -2.38 -13.95 -4.07
CA TRP A 600 -2.25 -13.88 -2.62
C TRP A 600 -3.59 -13.93 -1.89
N THR A 601 -4.66 -13.36 -2.47
CA THR A 601 -6.02 -13.46 -1.91
C THR A 601 -6.51 -14.91 -1.89
N VAL A 602 -6.23 -15.71 -2.92
CA VAL A 602 -6.59 -17.14 -2.94
C VAL A 602 -5.84 -17.90 -1.85
N ASP A 603 -4.56 -17.59 -1.69
CA ASP A 603 -3.70 -18.20 -0.68
C ASP A 603 -4.18 -17.88 0.75
N THR A 604 -4.38 -16.59 1.06
CA THR A 604 -4.91 -16.17 2.36
C THR A 604 -6.34 -16.65 2.60
N PHE A 605 -7.15 -16.79 1.55
CA PHE A 605 -8.46 -17.43 1.67
C PHE A 605 -8.34 -18.89 2.14
N ALA A 606 -7.36 -19.65 1.63
CA ALA A 606 -7.10 -21.02 2.06
C ALA A 606 -6.67 -21.07 3.54
N ASP A 607 -5.75 -20.19 3.95
CA ASP A 607 -5.27 -20.11 5.34
C ASP A 607 -6.40 -19.78 6.33
N VAL A 608 -7.18 -18.74 6.05
CA VAL A 608 -8.29 -18.33 6.91
C VAL A 608 -9.39 -19.38 6.91
N SER A 609 -9.63 -20.05 5.78
CA SER A 609 -10.58 -21.16 5.70
C SER A 609 -10.14 -22.32 6.57
N LEU A 610 -8.84 -22.63 6.58
CA LEU A 610 -8.29 -23.71 7.39
C LEU A 610 -8.41 -23.39 8.88
N ALA A 611 -8.09 -22.15 9.28
CA ALA A 611 -8.25 -21.69 10.65
C ALA A 611 -9.72 -21.84 11.11
N ALA A 612 -10.67 -21.37 10.30
CA ALA A 612 -12.09 -21.53 10.59
C ALA A 612 -12.52 -23.01 10.67
N HIS A 613 -12.07 -23.83 9.72
CA HIS A 613 -12.37 -25.26 9.68
C HIS A 613 -11.88 -25.98 10.95
N ARG A 614 -10.64 -25.73 11.38
CA ARG A 614 -10.06 -26.32 12.60
C ARG A 614 -10.79 -25.89 13.87
N CYS A 615 -11.36 -24.69 13.89
CA CYS A 615 -12.20 -24.22 14.99
C CYS A 615 -13.65 -24.73 14.91
N GLY A 616 -14.03 -25.50 13.89
CA GLY A 616 -15.40 -25.95 13.69
C GLY A 616 -16.37 -24.82 13.33
N PHE A 617 -15.86 -23.69 12.82
CA PHE A 617 -16.67 -22.56 12.41
C PHE A 617 -17.13 -22.70 10.96
N ASN A 618 -18.40 -22.40 10.72
CA ASN A 618 -18.86 -22.09 9.38
C ASN A 618 -18.53 -20.61 9.10
N ALA A 619 -17.35 -20.36 8.54
CA ALA A 619 -16.90 -19.00 8.25
C ALA A 619 -17.26 -18.58 6.83
N ARG A 620 -17.82 -17.37 6.70
CA ARG A 620 -17.79 -16.61 5.45
C ARG A 620 -16.59 -15.70 5.51
N ILE A 621 -15.65 -15.90 4.58
CA ILE A 621 -14.49 -15.02 4.45
C ILE A 621 -14.89 -13.92 3.48
N ARG A 622 -14.45 -12.69 3.75
CA ARG A 622 -14.60 -11.58 2.81
C ARG A 622 -13.22 -10.98 2.62
N GLY A 623 -12.62 -11.22 1.46
CA GLY A 623 -11.35 -10.62 1.07
C GLY A 623 -11.61 -9.39 0.20
N SER A 624 -11.16 -8.22 0.64
CA SER A 624 -11.19 -6.95 -0.10
C SER A 624 -9.84 -6.58 -0.67
#